data_AF-A0A1R3TKQ9-F1
#
_entry.id   AF-A0A1R3TKQ9-F1
#
_cell.length_a   1.000
_cell.length_b   1.000
_cell.length_c   1.000
_cell.angle_alpha   90.00
_cell.angle_beta   90.00
_cell.angle_gamma   90.00
#
_symmetry.space_group_name_H-M   'P 1'
#
loop_
_entity.id
_entity.type
_entity.pdbx_description
1 polymer ?
#
loop_
_entity_poly.entity_id
_entity_poly.type
_entity_poly.pdbx_seq_one_letter_code
_entity_poly.pdbx_strand_id
1 'polypeptide(L)'
;MYISTSTHFNLYLTRGIWALFKFFSVLFAAGAVAFGAGSASAQTKGDWVLGNYKGAGYWFPGVVEKLSGDKITIRYDDGDRETVSINAVRPYDWMIGTKVECNYKGAGSWYSGRIASLAGEKIGIAYDDGDKETTKTGRCRTK
;
A
#
# COMPACT_ATOMS: atom_id res chain seq x y z
N MET A 1 1.58 75.40 -15.06
CA MET A 1 2.30 74.12 -14.88
C MET A 1 1.68 73.40 -13.70
N TYR A 2 1.35 72.12 -13.90
CA TYR A 2 0.54 71.21 -13.09
C TYR A 2 -0.99 71.44 -13.05
N ILE A 3 -1.65 70.34 -13.37
CA ILE A 3 -3.05 70.10 -13.74
C ILE A 3 -3.58 69.15 -12.66
N SER A 4 -4.82 69.28 -12.20
CA SER A 4 -5.70 68.13 -11.99
C SER A 4 -7.10 68.59 -11.62
N THR A 5 -8.09 68.02 -12.31
CA THR A 5 -9.50 68.41 -12.35
C THR A 5 -10.39 67.48 -11.52
N SER A 6 -11.48 68.08 -11.04
CA SER A 6 -12.86 67.56 -10.98
C SER A 6 -13.18 66.25 -10.28
N THR A 7 -14.25 66.26 -9.49
CA THR A 7 -15.37 65.33 -9.72
C THR A 7 -16.66 65.80 -9.04
N HIS A 8 -17.74 65.54 -9.76
CA HIS A 8 -19.10 66.05 -9.59
C HIS A 8 -20.01 65.14 -8.76
N PHE A 9 -21.00 65.80 -8.20
CA PHE A 9 -22.38 65.44 -7.87
C PHE A 9 -22.97 64.05 -8.21
N ASN A 10 -23.67 63.62 -7.16
CA ASN A 10 -24.73 62.65 -6.92
C ASN A 10 -25.97 62.76 -7.86
N LEU A 11 -26.63 61.63 -8.20
CA LEU A 11 -28.04 61.28 -7.87
C LEU A 11 -28.66 60.17 -8.78
N TYR A 12 -29.35 59.26 -8.10
CA TYR A 12 -30.58 58.50 -8.40
C TYR A 12 -30.69 57.34 -9.43
N LEU A 13 -31.36 56.30 -8.90
CA LEU A 13 -31.93 55.10 -9.49
C LEU A 13 -32.87 55.36 -10.68
N THR A 14 -32.91 54.44 -11.64
CA THR A 14 -34.14 53.86 -12.22
C THR A 14 -33.86 52.52 -12.92
N ARG A 15 -34.94 51.80 -13.21
CA ARG A 15 -35.10 50.34 -13.43
C ARG A 15 -34.69 49.89 -14.85
N GLY A 16 -34.32 48.62 -15.04
CA GLY A 16 -34.16 48.03 -16.39
C GLY A 16 -33.94 46.52 -16.41
N ILE A 17 -34.81 45.82 -17.14
CA ILE A 17 -34.89 44.37 -17.42
C ILE A 17 -33.88 43.98 -18.49
N TRP A 18 -32.97 43.00 -18.30
CA TRP A 18 -32.17 42.43 -19.40
C TRP A 18 -31.93 40.91 -19.31
N ALA A 19 -32.51 40.21 -20.29
CA ALA A 19 -32.03 39.07 -21.08
C ALA A 19 -31.25 37.91 -20.41
N LEU A 20 -31.87 36.73 -20.41
CA LEU A 20 -31.23 35.43 -20.21
C LEU A 20 -30.49 35.00 -21.50
N PHE A 21 -29.16 35.05 -21.50
CA PHE A 21 -28.32 34.29 -22.43
C PHE A 21 -27.94 32.95 -21.76
N LYS A 22 -28.60 31.86 -22.16
CA LYS A 22 -28.14 30.51 -21.82
C LYS A 22 -27.21 30.02 -22.93
N PHE A 23 -25.92 29.98 -22.61
CA PHE A 23 -24.87 29.42 -23.45
C PHE A 23 -25.07 27.92 -23.65
N PHE A 24 -25.02 27.48 -24.91
CA PHE A 24 -24.80 26.09 -25.29
C PHE A 24 -23.48 25.61 -24.67
N SER A 25 -23.52 24.53 -23.89
CA SER A 25 -22.32 23.79 -23.50
C SER A 25 -22.43 22.37 -24.05
N VAL A 26 -21.48 22.08 -24.93
CA VAL A 26 -21.25 20.80 -25.60
C VAL A 26 -20.98 19.72 -24.55
N LEU A 27 -21.73 18.61 -24.60
CA LEU A 27 -21.40 17.40 -23.84
C LEU A 27 -20.13 16.76 -24.42
N PHE A 28 -19.00 16.89 -23.72
CA PHE A 28 -17.86 16.01 -23.87
C PHE A 28 -18.16 14.67 -23.18
N ALA A 29 -18.56 13.66 -23.95
CA ALA A 29 -18.53 12.28 -23.48
C ALA A 29 -17.09 11.75 -23.58
N ALA A 30 -16.28 11.97 -22.54
CA ALA A 30 -14.99 11.31 -22.40
C ALA A 30 -15.21 9.91 -21.81
N GLY A 31 -15.27 8.89 -22.66
CA GLY A 31 -15.16 7.49 -22.26
C GLY A 31 -13.74 7.21 -21.80
N ALA A 32 -13.46 7.35 -20.50
CA ALA A 32 -12.20 6.96 -19.91
C ALA A 32 -12.16 5.44 -19.71
N VAL A 33 -11.52 4.73 -20.64
CA VAL A 33 -11.15 3.32 -20.42
C VAL A 33 -9.91 3.34 -19.53
N ALA A 34 -10.11 3.25 -18.22
CA ALA A 34 -9.03 3.07 -17.26
C ALA A 34 -8.51 1.63 -17.37
N PHE A 35 -7.56 1.39 -18.26
CA PHE A 35 -6.71 0.20 -18.17
C PHE A 35 -5.82 0.37 -16.94
N GLY A 36 -6.27 -0.19 -15.81
CA GLY A 36 -5.44 -0.38 -14.63
C GLY A 36 -4.34 -1.38 -14.94
N ALA A 37 -3.25 -0.92 -15.54
CA ALA A 37 -2.01 -1.68 -15.60
C ALA A 37 -1.46 -1.74 -14.17
N GLY A 38 -1.77 -2.81 -13.44
CA GLY A 38 -1.00 -3.19 -12.27
C GLY A 38 0.42 -3.44 -12.73
N SER A 39 1.31 -2.48 -12.53
CA SER A 39 2.74 -2.65 -12.84
C SER A 39 3.24 -3.84 -12.02
N ALA A 40 3.65 -4.91 -12.71
CA ALA A 40 4.45 -5.95 -12.09
C ALA A 40 5.77 -5.31 -11.69
N SER A 41 5.90 -4.91 -10.43
CA SER A 41 7.17 -4.40 -9.91
C SER A 41 8.16 -5.55 -9.86
N ALA A 42 9.21 -5.48 -10.67
CA ALA A 42 10.34 -6.39 -10.57
C ALA A 42 10.98 -6.22 -9.18
N GLN A 43 11.21 -7.32 -8.47
CA GLN A 43 11.86 -7.30 -7.17
C GLN A 43 13.33 -6.89 -7.32
N THR A 44 13.81 -6.05 -6.42
CA THR A 44 15.17 -5.53 -6.36
C THR A 44 15.86 -5.93 -5.05
N LYS A 45 17.19 -5.85 -5.01
CA LYS A 45 17.94 -6.14 -3.78
C LYS A 45 17.54 -5.15 -2.68
N GLY A 46 17.19 -5.67 -1.51
CA GLY A 46 16.72 -4.87 -0.37
C GLY A 46 15.20 -4.81 -0.22
N ASP A 47 14.45 -5.24 -1.24
CA ASP A 47 12.99 -5.31 -1.13
C ASP A 47 12.56 -6.34 -0.10
N TRP A 48 11.56 -5.97 0.69
CA TRP A 48 10.83 -6.91 1.52
C TRP A 48 9.89 -7.74 0.64
N VAL A 49 9.96 -9.05 0.83
CA VAL A 49 9.20 -10.03 0.06
C VAL A 49 8.61 -11.09 0.97
N LEU A 50 7.68 -11.86 0.43
CA LEU A 50 7.22 -13.10 1.01
C LEU A 50 7.75 -14.26 0.15
N GLY A 51 8.50 -15.17 0.76
CA GLY A 51 9.05 -16.36 0.11
C GLY A 51 8.30 -17.63 0.52
N ASN A 52 7.99 -18.50 -0.44
CA ASN A 52 7.42 -19.83 -0.19
C ASN A 52 8.54 -20.78 0.27
N TYR A 53 8.76 -20.82 1.59
CA TYR A 53 9.89 -21.52 2.19
C TYR A 53 9.86 -23.01 1.86
N LYS A 54 10.95 -23.52 1.26
CA LYS A 54 11.09 -24.92 0.83
C LYS A 54 9.95 -25.43 -0.05
N GLY A 55 9.20 -24.53 -0.71
CA GLY A 55 8.04 -24.89 -1.53
C GLY A 55 6.87 -25.49 -0.74
N ALA A 56 6.80 -25.30 0.58
CA ALA A 56 5.84 -25.96 1.45
C ALA A 56 4.42 -25.37 1.40
N GLY A 57 4.20 -24.28 0.67
CA GLY A 57 2.93 -23.54 0.64
C GLY A 57 2.77 -22.63 1.86
N TYR A 58 3.87 -22.21 2.47
CA TYR A 58 3.90 -21.26 3.57
C TYR A 58 4.82 -20.10 3.23
N TRP A 59 4.29 -18.90 3.34
CA TRP A 59 4.94 -17.67 2.91
C TRP A 59 5.48 -16.91 4.11
N PHE A 60 6.80 -16.77 4.14
CA PHE A 60 7.54 -16.13 5.22
C PHE A 60 8.15 -14.82 4.75
N PRO A 61 8.18 -13.79 5.62
CA PRO A 61 8.76 -12.51 5.30
C PRO A 61 10.28 -12.56 5.32
N GLY A 62 10.88 -11.79 4.41
CA GLY A 62 12.32 -11.68 4.29
C GLY A 62 12.72 -10.56 3.35
N VAL A 63 14.03 -10.39 3.20
CA VAL A 63 14.63 -9.39 2.33
C VAL A 63 15.34 -10.06 1.16
N VAL A 64 15.17 -9.51 -0.05
CA VAL A 64 15.96 -9.92 -1.22
C VAL A 64 17.43 -9.59 -0.97
N GLU A 65 18.26 -10.62 -0.80
CA GLU A 65 19.70 -10.48 -0.57
C GLU A 65 20.48 -10.46 -1.90
N LYS A 66 20.02 -11.26 -2.89
CA LYS A 66 20.65 -11.40 -4.20
C LYS A 66 19.64 -11.76 -5.30
N LEU A 67 19.89 -11.28 -6.50
CA LEU A 67 19.19 -11.63 -7.74
C LEU A 67 20.17 -12.30 -8.70
N SER A 68 19.76 -13.40 -9.35
CA SER A 68 20.59 -14.12 -10.31
C SER A 68 19.71 -14.83 -11.33
N GLY A 69 19.44 -14.17 -12.46
CA GLY A 69 18.54 -14.71 -13.49
C GLY A 69 17.10 -14.80 -12.97
N ASP A 70 16.51 -16.00 -13.07
CA ASP A 70 15.16 -16.32 -12.58
C ASP A 70 15.13 -16.74 -11.09
N LYS A 71 16.24 -16.58 -10.39
CA LYS A 71 16.39 -16.95 -8.98
C LYS A 71 16.61 -15.75 -8.08
N ILE A 72 16.05 -15.85 -6.88
CA ILE A 72 16.12 -14.87 -5.81
C ILE A 72 16.66 -15.55 -4.56
N THR A 73 17.72 -14.99 -3.96
CA THR A 73 18.15 -15.37 -2.61
C THR A 73 17.45 -14.46 -1.60
N ILE A 74 16.65 -15.06 -0.72
CA ILE A 74 15.94 -14.37 0.36
C ILE A 74 16.69 -14.64 1.67
N ARG A 75 16.89 -13.59 2.47
CA ARG A 75 17.20 -13.70 3.89
C ARG A 75 15.91 -13.47 4.66
N TYR A 76 15.35 -14.54 5.21
CA TYR A 76 14.12 -14.49 6.00
C TYR A 76 14.34 -13.77 7.33
N ASP A 77 13.27 -13.21 7.87
CA ASP A 77 13.30 -12.40 9.10
C ASP A 77 13.59 -13.25 10.37
N ASP A 78 13.51 -14.58 10.28
CA ASP A 78 13.94 -15.51 11.32
C ASP A 78 15.45 -15.84 11.26
N GLY A 79 16.14 -15.39 10.22
CA GLY A 79 17.56 -15.57 10.00
C GLY A 79 17.92 -16.63 8.96
N ASP A 80 16.96 -17.44 8.50
CA ASP A 80 17.18 -18.43 7.46
C ASP A 80 17.49 -17.78 6.10
N ARG A 81 18.15 -18.54 5.22
CA ARG A 81 18.42 -18.14 3.84
C ARG A 81 18.08 -19.23 2.86
N GLU A 82 17.49 -18.84 1.74
CA GLU A 82 17.13 -19.76 0.67
C GLU A 82 17.26 -19.08 -0.69
N THR A 83 17.67 -19.83 -1.71
CA THR A 83 17.60 -19.39 -3.11
C THR A 83 16.46 -20.13 -3.80
N VAL A 84 15.45 -19.39 -4.21
CA VAL A 84 14.23 -19.92 -4.82
C VAL A 84 14.02 -19.35 -6.22
N SER A 85 13.15 -19.98 -7.01
CA SER A 85 12.67 -19.38 -8.26
C SER A 85 11.84 -18.13 -7.97
N ILE A 86 11.83 -17.16 -8.88
CA ILE A 86 11.00 -15.95 -8.79
C ILE A 86 9.50 -16.26 -8.59
N ASN A 87 9.01 -17.41 -9.04
CA ASN A 87 7.63 -17.85 -8.85
C ASN A 87 7.31 -18.26 -7.39
N ALA A 88 8.34 -18.48 -6.57
CA ALA A 88 8.22 -18.76 -5.14
C ALA A 88 8.43 -17.49 -4.29
N VAL A 89 8.36 -16.31 -4.92
CA VAL A 89 8.48 -15.00 -4.27
C VAL A 89 7.28 -14.15 -4.66
N ARG A 90 6.68 -13.47 -3.70
CA ARG A 90 5.65 -12.45 -3.95
C ARG A 90 5.99 -11.15 -3.21
N PRO A 91 5.44 -10.01 -3.65
CA PRO A 91 5.58 -8.75 -2.92
C PRO A 91 5.15 -8.91 -1.47
N TYR A 92 5.85 -8.24 -0.55
CA TYR A 92 5.38 -8.15 0.83
C TYR A 92 4.12 -7.27 0.90
N ASP A 93 3.03 -7.84 1.37
CA ASP A 93 1.70 -7.23 1.38
C ASP A 93 1.04 -7.22 2.77
N TRP A 94 1.78 -7.60 3.82
CA TRP A 94 1.23 -7.63 5.17
C TRP A 94 0.93 -6.21 5.69
N MET A 95 -0.33 -6.04 6.09
CA MET A 95 -0.88 -4.85 6.74
C MET A 95 -1.60 -5.21 8.04
N ILE A 96 -1.96 -4.22 8.85
CA ILE A 96 -2.85 -4.43 10.01
C ILE A 96 -4.14 -5.12 9.53
N GLY A 97 -4.58 -6.16 10.24
CA GLY A 97 -5.74 -6.98 9.90
C GLY A 97 -5.43 -8.21 9.04
N THR A 98 -4.24 -8.30 8.44
CA THR A 98 -3.78 -9.47 7.67
C THR A 98 -3.86 -10.71 8.54
N LYS A 99 -4.51 -11.77 8.02
CA LYS A 99 -4.57 -13.06 8.71
C LYS A 99 -3.23 -13.78 8.55
N VAL A 100 -2.70 -14.26 9.66
CA VAL A 100 -1.40 -14.94 9.75
C VAL A 100 -1.51 -16.15 10.67
N GLU A 101 -0.55 -17.06 10.57
CA GLU A 101 -0.26 -18.05 11.61
C GLU A 101 1.07 -17.66 12.26
N CYS A 102 1.16 -17.65 13.59
CA CYS A 102 2.40 -17.32 14.30
C CYS A 102 2.80 -18.40 15.31
N ASN A 103 4.11 -18.61 15.43
CA ASN A 103 4.72 -19.46 16.46
C ASN A 103 4.67 -18.74 17.82
N TYR A 104 3.62 -19.03 18.60
CA TYR A 104 3.32 -18.34 19.85
C TYR A 104 4.46 -18.49 20.85
N LYS A 105 5.00 -17.37 21.33
CA LYS A 105 6.16 -17.32 22.25
C LYS A 105 7.39 -18.10 21.76
N GLY A 106 7.46 -18.47 20.48
CA GLY A 106 8.53 -19.31 19.94
C GLY A 106 8.51 -20.76 20.43
N ALA A 107 7.37 -21.27 20.93
CA ALA A 107 7.27 -22.59 21.55
C ALA A 107 7.14 -23.77 20.56
N GLY A 108 7.04 -23.50 19.25
CA GLY A 108 6.93 -24.50 18.18
C GLY A 108 5.49 -24.76 17.68
N SER A 109 4.49 -24.20 18.35
CA SER A 109 3.08 -24.32 17.97
C SER A 109 2.61 -23.07 17.22
N TRP A 110 1.93 -23.28 16.10
CA TRP A 110 1.46 -22.21 15.21
C TRP A 110 -0.04 -21.96 15.40
N TYR A 111 -0.41 -20.71 15.70
CA TYR A 111 -1.78 -20.31 15.97
C TYR A 111 -2.24 -19.23 15.01
N SER A 112 -3.50 -19.32 14.59
CA SER A 112 -4.11 -18.31 13.71
C SER A 112 -4.40 -17.02 14.46
N GLY A 113 -4.18 -15.90 13.79
CA GLY A 113 -4.51 -14.58 14.31
C GLY A 113 -4.46 -13.52 13.22
N ARG A 114 -4.46 -12.28 13.66
CA ARG A 114 -4.36 -11.09 12.80
C ARG A 114 -3.30 -10.14 13.30
N ILE A 115 -2.62 -9.50 12.36
CA ILE A 115 -1.68 -8.42 12.68
C ILE A 115 -2.45 -7.26 13.31
N ALA A 116 -2.14 -6.94 14.56
CA ALA A 116 -2.73 -5.84 15.34
C ALA A 116 -1.88 -4.55 15.29
N SER A 117 -0.57 -4.67 15.03
CA SER A 117 0.33 -3.52 14.82
C SER A 117 1.55 -3.89 13.99
N LEU A 118 2.13 -2.91 13.30
CA LEU A 118 3.32 -3.06 12.45
C LEU A 118 4.37 -1.99 12.77
N ALA A 119 5.61 -2.40 13.01
CA ALA A 119 6.77 -1.53 13.22
C ALA A 119 8.05 -2.23 12.73
N GLY A 120 8.22 -2.31 11.40
CA GLY A 120 9.27 -3.12 10.77
C GLY A 120 9.07 -4.60 11.10
N GLU A 121 10.14 -5.28 11.51
CA GLU A 121 10.04 -6.67 11.97
C GLU A 121 9.24 -6.84 13.26
N LYS A 122 9.05 -5.81 14.08
CA LYS A 122 8.29 -5.91 15.33
C LYS A 122 6.80 -5.73 15.06
N ILE A 123 6.00 -6.73 15.42
CA ILE A 123 4.57 -6.75 15.13
C ILE A 123 3.75 -7.18 16.35
N GLY A 124 2.52 -6.67 16.45
CA GLY A 124 1.52 -7.15 17.38
C GLY A 124 0.60 -8.15 16.70
N ILE A 125 0.22 -9.21 17.40
CA ILE A 125 -0.73 -10.23 16.95
C ILE A 125 -1.91 -10.25 17.92
N ALA A 126 -3.13 -10.25 17.38
CA ALA A 126 -4.34 -10.65 18.08
C ALA A 126 -4.72 -12.05 17.58
N TYR A 127 -4.58 -13.05 18.44
CA TYR A 127 -4.90 -14.44 18.13
C TYR A 127 -6.41 -14.68 18.12
N ASP A 128 -6.83 -15.67 17.33
CA ASP A 128 -8.25 -15.99 17.15
C ASP A 128 -8.88 -16.56 18.45
N ASP A 129 -8.09 -17.01 19.43
CA ASP A 129 -8.52 -17.48 20.75
C ASP A 129 -8.64 -16.36 21.81
N GLY A 130 -8.33 -15.12 21.44
CA GLY A 130 -8.41 -13.94 22.31
C GLY A 130 -7.07 -13.52 22.91
N ASP A 131 -6.02 -14.34 22.81
CA ASP A 131 -4.68 -13.97 23.25
C ASP A 131 -4.07 -12.87 22.38
N LYS A 132 -3.06 -12.17 22.93
CA LYS A 132 -2.30 -11.14 22.22
C LYS A 132 -0.82 -11.27 22.51
N GLU A 133 -0.01 -10.96 21.51
CA GLU A 133 1.45 -11.01 21.64
C GLU A 133 2.12 -9.90 20.82
N THR A 134 3.24 -9.37 21.32
CA THR A 134 4.20 -8.63 20.48
C THR A 134 5.37 -9.54 20.14
N THR A 135 5.61 -9.76 18.86
CA THR A 135 6.60 -10.70 18.35
C THR A 135 7.35 -10.12 17.15
N LYS A 136 8.05 -10.98 16.40
CA LYS A 136 8.71 -10.62 15.13
C LYS A 136 7.99 -11.22 13.92
N THR A 137 8.05 -10.54 12.78
CA THR A 137 7.57 -11.01 11.47
C THR A 137 8.08 -12.41 11.12
N GLY A 138 9.35 -12.71 11.41
CA GLY A 138 9.94 -14.04 11.20
C GLY A 138 9.32 -15.17 12.02
N ARG A 139 8.51 -14.88 13.05
CA ARG A 139 7.73 -15.90 13.78
C ARG A 139 6.35 -16.15 13.19
N CYS A 140 6.02 -15.49 12.08
CA CYS A 140 4.71 -15.55 11.47
C CYS A 140 4.81 -15.98 10.00
N ARG A 141 3.71 -16.50 9.47
CA ARG A 141 3.60 -16.95 8.09
C ARG A 141 2.17 -16.77 7.57
N THR A 142 2.03 -16.85 6.26
CA THR A 142 0.74 -16.93 5.57
C THR A 142 0.69 -18.20 4.71
N LYS A 143 -0.52 -18.62 4.31
CA LYS A 143 -0.71 -19.69 3.32
C LYS A 143 -0.77 -19.09 1.90
#